data_AF-A0A7K0EUK6-F1
#
_entry.id   AF-A0A7K0EUK6-F1
#
_cell.length_a   1.000
_cell.length_b   1.000
_cell.length_c   1.000
_cell.angle_alpha   90.00
_cell.angle_beta   90.00
_cell.angle_gamma   90.00
#
_symmetry.space_group_name_H-M   'P 1'
#
loop_
_entity.id
_entity.type
_entity.pdbx_description
1 polymer ?
#
loop_
_entity_poly.entity_id
_entity_poly.type
_entity_poly.pdbx_seq_one_letter_code
_entity_poly.pdbx_strand_id
1 'polypeptide(L)'
;MRWLVRFLVFLLILPLAYFAAFPQIVHCQLLKYSSDFQQIAGSIWVAETTPAHQRVYLVFEINQARERLATLWQSSPKSRATVIFCQTPEQYEHYCEDGEGAGCSLGTPWGDSWVIINPYGRNPDVLAHELCHDELFTRLGWLKTQRQIPQWFNEGLALMIDQRFTSATDSLGRYDEFHDHWLEQSHGQQIVLKLDELKSMPDFFSGDENRVMLAYMTAGREVSRWLTLVGRQGLVKLVEAVQKGDDFETVYQRLENEAKTGG
;
A
#
# COMPACT_ATOMS: atom_id res chain seq x y z
N MET A 1 29.01 -29.11 26.46
CA MET A 1 29.85 -28.43 25.44
C MET A 1 29.29 -28.54 24.02
N ARG A 2 29.08 -29.73 23.43
CA ARG A 2 28.55 -29.89 22.05
C ARG A 2 27.17 -29.25 21.81
N TRP A 3 26.27 -29.35 22.79
CA TRP A 3 24.95 -28.69 22.74
C TRP A 3 25.03 -27.17 22.81
N LEU A 4 25.91 -26.63 23.65
CA LEU A 4 26.17 -25.18 23.72
C LEU A 4 26.73 -24.66 22.39
N VAL A 5 27.69 -25.36 21.79
CA VAL A 5 28.24 -25.00 20.48
C VAL A 5 27.18 -25.04 19.38
N ARG A 6 26.34 -26.09 19.33
CA ARG A 6 25.23 -26.18 18.37
C ARG A 6 24.21 -25.05 18.56
N PHE A 7 23.88 -24.72 19.79
CA PHE A 7 22.99 -23.61 20.12
C PHE A 7 23.58 -22.26 19.69
N LEU A 8 24.86 -22.02 19.95
CA LEU A 8 25.56 -20.81 19.52
C LEU A 8 25.63 -20.70 17.99
N VAL A 9 25.92 -21.80 17.29
CA VAL A 9 25.92 -21.84 15.82
C VAL A 9 24.51 -21.56 15.27
N PHE A 10 23.48 -22.15 15.87
CA PHE A 10 22.09 -21.89 15.47
C PHE A 10 21.69 -20.41 15.66
N LEU A 11 22.11 -19.79 16.77
CA LEU A 11 21.89 -18.36 17.01
C LEU A 11 22.60 -17.45 15.99
N LEU A 12 23.73 -17.89 15.42
CA LEU A 12 24.42 -17.15 14.35
C LEU A 12 23.77 -17.36 12.98
N ILE A 13 23.20 -18.54 12.72
CA ILE A 13 22.55 -18.85 11.44
C ILE A 13 21.22 -18.10 11.29
N LEU A 14 20.46 -17.91 12.35
CA LEU A 14 19.13 -17.27 12.27
C LEU A 14 19.16 -15.85 11.69
N PRO A 15 20.01 -14.91 12.16
CA PRO A 15 20.10 -13.58 11.56
C PRO A 15 20.58 -13.62 10.11
N LEU A 16 21.50 -14.52 9.77
CA LEU A 16 22.01 -14.68 8.40
C LEU A 16 20.92 -15.21 7.46
N ALA A 17 20.14 -16.19 7.91
CA ALA A 17 19.00 -16.73 7.16
C ALA A 17 17.90 -15.67 7.00
N TYR A 18 17.63 -14.87 8.04
CA TYR A 18 16.69 -13.77 7.97
C TYR A 18 17.13 -12.70 6.97
N PHE A 19 18.41 -12.30 7.00
CA PHE A 19 18.97 -11.37 6.01
C PHE A 19 18.92 -11.92 4.58
N ALA A 20 19.25 -13.20 4.39
CA ALA A 20 19.20 -13.82 3.08
C ALA A 20 17.77 -13.94 2.52
N ALA A 21 16.78 -14.15 3.39
CA ALA A 21 15.37 -14.29 2.98
C ALA A 21 14.65 -12.95 2.83
N PHE A 22 15.03 -11.93 3.59
CA PHE A 22 14.36 -10.62 3.62
C PHE A 22 15.37 -9.46 3.65
N PRO A 23 16.26 -9.34 2.65
CA PRO A 23 17.34 -8.35 2.69
C PRO A 23 16.79 -6.92 2.79
N GLN A 24 15.72 -6.59 2.06
CA GLN A 24 15.10 -5.26 2.06
C GLN A 24 14.55 -4.87 3.43
N ILE A 25 13.93 -5.80 4.15
CA ILE A 25 13.44 -5.55 5.51
C ILE A 25 14.61 -5.27 6.45
N VAL A 26 15.71 -6.01 6.33
CA VAL A 26 16.91 -5.76 7.15
C VAL A 26 17.53 -4.41 6.80
N HIS A 27 17.59 -4.03 5.53
CA HIS A 27 18.05 -2.70 5.11
C HIS A 27 17.19 -1.60 5.74
N CYS A 28 15.87 -1.74 5.70
CA CYS A 28 14.94 -0.81 6.34
C CYS A 28 15.14 -0.72 7.87
N GLN A 29 15.36 -1.85 8.55
CA GLN A 29 15.62 -1.89 10.00
C GLN A 29 16.95 -1.24 10.39
N LEU A 30 17.95 -1.33 9.51
CA LEU A 30 19.29 -0.80 9.74
C LEU A 30 19.47 0.63 9.17
N LEU A 31 18.43 1.22 8.59
CA LEU A 31 18.47 2.54 7.95
C LEU A 31 19.17 3.62 8.80
N LYS A 32 18.90 3.65 10.11
CA LYS A 32 19.50 4.62 11.04
C LYS A 32 21.02 4.51 11.21
N TYR A 33 21.61 3.40 10.76
CA TYR A 33 23.05 3.15 10.79
C TYR A 33 23.70 3.34 9.41
N SER A 34 22.90 3.62 8.37
CA SER A 34 23.41 3.92 7.03
C SER A 34 24.00 5.33 6.99
N SER A 35 25.12 5.50 6.29
CA SER A 35 25.68 6.81 5.95
C SER A 35 25.00 7.46 4.75
N ASP A 36 24.18 6.70 4.02
CA ASP A 36 23.62 7.12 2.73
C ASP A 36 22.30 7.87 2.89
N PHE A 37 21.74 7.88 4.11
CA PHE A 37 20.47 8.50 4.44
C PHE A 37 20.57 9.37 5.69
N GLN A 38 19.78 10.44 5.70
CA GLN A 38 19.59 11.30 6.86
C GLN A 38 18.11 11.50 7.18
N GLN A 39 17.83 11.62 8.47
CA GLN A 39 16.50 11.96 8.96
C GLN A 39 16.28 13.47 8.88
N ILE A 40 15.17 13.90 8.28
CA ILE A 40 14.85 15.33 8.09
C ILE A 40 13.68 15.83 8.94
N ALA A 41 12.78 14.93 9.33
CA ALA A 41 11.68 15.12 10.26
C ALA A 41 11.32 13.74 10.81
N GLY A 42 10.75 13.61 12.02
CA GLY A 42 10.52 12.30 12.68
C GLY A 42 10.03 11.22 11.70
N SER A 43 10.54 10.00 11.70
CA SER A 43 10.31 8.93 10.68
C SER A 43 10.46 9.23 9.17
N ILE A 44 10.85 10.43 8.72
CA ILE A 44 11.13 10.74 7.31
C ILE A 44 12.63 10.78 7.06
N TRP A 45 13.09 9.92 6.16
CA TRP A 45 14.48 9.75 5.75
C TRP A 45 14.64 10.05 4.26
N VAL A 46 15.74 10.71 3.91
CA VAL A 46 16.10 11.02 2.53
C VAL A 46 17.54 10.65 2.29
N ALA A 47 17.90 10.34 1.05
CA ALA A 47 19.30 10.15 0.69
C ALA A 47 20.14 11.38 1.11
N GLU A 48 21.37 11.16 1.59
CA GLU A 48 22.25 12.19 2.13
C GLU A 48 22.46 13.35 1.14
N THR A 49 22.50 13.02 -0.15
CA THR A 49 22.68 13.95 -1.27
C THR A 49 21.44 14.78 -1.62
N THR A 50 20.30 14.56 -0.95
CA THR A 50 19.04 15.25 -1.25
C THR A 50 19.15 16.76 -0.98
N PRO A 51 18.90 17.63 -1.97
CA PRO A 51 18.98 19.07 -1.78
C PRO A 51 18.00 19.61 -0.72
N ALA A 52 18.37 20.66 0.02
CA ALA A 52 17.52 21.24 1.07
C ALA A 52 16.11 21.64 0.60
N HIS A 53 15.98 22.25 -0.59
CA HIS A 53 14.67 22.61 -1.14
C HIS A 53 13.79 21.37 -1.37
N GLN A 54 14.38 20.27 -1.88
CA GLN A 54 13.69 19.01 -2.06
C GLN A 54 13.19 18.43 -0.73
N ARG A 55 13.93 18.57 0.37
CA ARG A 55 13.51 18.10 1.70
C ARG A 55 12.24 18.80 2.18
N VAL A 56 12.16 20.12 2.01
CA VAL A 56 11.00 20.93 2.41
C VAL A 56 9.76 20.52 1.60
N TYR A 57 9.89 20.40 0.28
CA TYR A 57 8.79 19.95 -0.57
C TYR A 57 8.31 18.55 -0.19
N LEU A 58 9.22 17.63 0.17
CA LEU A 58 8.85 16.26 0.52
C LEU A 58 7.97 16.22 1.78
N VAL A 59 8.32 17.01 2.80
CA VAL A 59 7.50 17.12 4.02
C VAL A 59 6.11 17.68 3.69
N PHE A 60 6.03 18.66 2.78
CA PHE A 60 4.74 19.21 2.32
C PHE A 60 3.91 18.18 1.55
N GLU A 61 4.51 17.41 0.65
CA GLU A 61 3.86 16.35 -0.14
C GLU A 61 3.33 15.23 0.77
N ILE A 62 4.11 14.81 1.78
CA ILE A 62 3.68 13.81 2.77
C ILE A 62 2.49 14.32 3.59
N ASN A 63 2.47 15.61 3.95
CA ASN A 63 1.33 16.19 4.67
C ASN A 63 0.06 16.20 3.81
N GLN A 64 0.16 16.55 2.52
CA GLN A 64 -0.98 16.45 1.60
C GLN A 64 -1.50 15.02 1.47
N ALA A 65 -0.60 14.03 1.34
CA ALA A 65 -0.98 12.62 1.32
C ALA A 65 -1.72 12.22 2.61
N ARG A 66 -1.22 12.63 3.78
CA ARG A 66 -1.86 12.38 5.09
C ARG A 66 -3.23 13.04 5.23
N GLU A 67 -3.45 14.22 4.66
CA GLU A 67 -4.76 14.88 4.62
C GLU A 67 -5.78 14.09 3.78
N ARG A 68 -5.34 13.54 2.63
CA ARG A 68 -6.18 12.66 1.81
C ARG A 68 -6.53 11.36 2.54
N LEU A 69 -5.55 10.75 3.23
CA LEU A 69 -5.80 9.61 4.11
C LEU A 69 -6.85 9.97 5.18
N ALA A 70 -6.68 11.10 5.85
CA ALA A 70 -7.62 11.52 6.91
C ALA A 70 -9.05 11.67 6.38
N THR A 71 -9.17 12.18 5.15
CA THR A 71 -10.42 12.36 4.43
C THR A 71 -11.07 11.04 4.03
N LEU A 72 -10.30 10.06 3.55
CA LEU A 72 -10.77 8.70 3.23
C LEU A 72 -11.26 7.97 4.48
N TRP A 73 -10.48 8.01 5.56
CA TRP A 73 -10.73 7.26 6.79
C TRP A 73 -11.60 7.98 7.81
N GLN A 74 -12.05 9.21 7.52
CA GLN A 74 -12.82 10.08 8.41
C GLN A 74 -12.23 10.19 9.83
N SER A 75 -10.91 10.11 9.93
CA SER A 75 -10.17 10.11 11.19
C SER A 75 -8.71 10.46 10.92
N SER A 76 -7.99 10.94 11.92
CA SER A 76 -6.54 11.13 11.79
C SER A 76 -5.85 9.81 11.40
N PRO A 77 -4.85 9.84 10.49
CA PRO A 77 -4.09 8.65 10.12
C PRO A 77 -3.50 7.96 11.34
N LYS A 78 -3.57 6.63 11.37
CA LYS A 78 -2.97 5.77 12.40
C LYS A 78 -1.60 5.23 11.97
N SER A 79 -1.36 5.21 10.66
CA SER A 79 -0.11 4.85 9.98
C SER A 79 1.08 5.55 10.61
N ARG A 80 2.16 4.79 10.78
CA ARG A 80 3.41 5.25 11.39
C ARG A 80 4.65 4.79 10.61
N ALA A 81 4.47 4.42 9.34
CA ALA A 81 5.58 4.02 8.49
C ALA A 81 6.73 5.01 8.52
N THR A 82 7.94 4.46 8.48
CA THR A 82 9.14 5.23 8.16
C THR A 82 9.16 5.47 6.65
N VAL A 83 9.14 6.73 6.25
CA VAL A 83 9.17 7.11 4.83
C VAL A 83 10.62 7.25 4.39
N ILE A 84 11.03 6.53 3.37
CA ILE A 84 12.39 6.52 2.82
C ILE A 84 12.33 7.06 1.39
N PHE A 85 13.00 8.19 1.14
CA PHE A 85 13.11 8.76 -0.19
C PHE A 85 14.49 8.48 -0.81
N CYS A 86 14.49 7.70 -1.88
CA CYS A 86 15.68 7.33 -2.64
C CYS A 86 15.94 8.36 -3.76
N GLN A 87 17.21 8.72 -3.99
CA GLN A 87 17.61 9.62 -5.08
C GLN A 87 17.96 8.88 -6.37
N THR A 88 18.22 7.58 -6.31
CA THR A 88 18.52 6.75 -7.48
C THR A 88 17.73 5.44 -7.47
N PRO A 89 17.49 4.83 -8.65
CA PRO A 89 16.86 3.50 -8.73
C PRO A 89 17.64 2.42 -7.98
N GLU A 90 18.98 2.47 -7.99
CA GLU A 90 19.82 1.49 -7.29
C GLU A 90 19.67 1.60 -5.77
N GLN A 91 19.46 2.82 -5.26
CA GLN A 91 19.09 3.01 -3.85
C GLN A 91 17.72 2.43 -3.57
N TYR A 92 16.75 2.61 -4.48
CA TYR A 92 15.39 2.10 -4.32
C TYR A 92 15.36 0.56 -4.27
N GLU A 93 16.03 -0.12 -5.19
CA GLU A 93 16.18 -1.59 -5.23
C GLU A 93 16.78 -2.20 -3.96
N HIS A 94 17.55 -1.42 -3.21
CA HIS A 94 18.13 -1.88 -1.95
C HIS A 94 17.08 -2.03 -0.84
N TYR A 95 16.01 -1.24 -0.90
CA TYR A 95 14.95 -1.21 0.12
C TYR A 95 13.61 -1.74 -0.40
N CYS A 96 13.47 -2.00 -1.69
CA CYS A 96 12.27 -2.52 -2.32
C CYS A 96 12.58 -3.72 -3.22
N GLU A 97 11.73 -4.76 -3.19
CA GLU A 97 11.99 -6.03 -3.87
C GLU A 97 11.83 -5.92 -5.40
N ASP A 98 10.79 -5.22 -5.85
CA ASP A 98 10.58 -4.93 -7.25
C ASP A 98 11.18 -3.55 -7.54
N GLY A 99 12.35 -3.51 -8.19
CA GLY A 99 13.03 -2.28 -8.61
C GLY A 99 12.20 -1.39 -9.56
N GLU A 100 11.04 -1.88 -9.97
CA GLU A 100 10.06 -1.23 -10.83
C GLU A 100 8.93 -0.63 -9.97
N GLY A 101 8.45 0.54 -10.37
CA GLY A 101 7.34 1.23 -9.70
C GLY A 101 7.72 2.57 -9.09
N ALA A 102 6.69 3.34 -8.74
CA ALA A 102 6.84 4.68 -8.17
C ALA A 102 7.16 4.65 -6.66
N GLY A 103 6.80 3.56 -5.98
CA GLY A 103 7.07 3.34 -4.58
C GLY A 103 6.62 1.94 -4.17
N CYS A 104 6.90 1.60 -2.92
CA CYS A 104 6.39 0.38 -2.32
C CYS A 104 6.24 0.49 -0.81
N SER A 105 5.42 -0.40 -0.26
CA SER A 105 5.09 -0.44 1.16
C SER A 105 5.46 -1.80 1.75
N LEU A 106 6.31 -1.78 2.78
CA LEU A 106 6.79 -2.98 3.47
C LEU A 106 6.27 -2.99 4.91
N GLY A 107 5.90 -4.18 5.41
CA GLY A 107 5.39 -4.36 6.78
C GLY A 107 5.82 -5.69 7.39
N THR A 108 6.01 -5.70 8.70
CA THR A 108 6.47 -6.87 9.45
C THR A 108 5.38 -7.45 10.36
N PRO A 109 5.48 -8.74 10.74
CA PRO A 109 4.55 -9.35 11.69
C PRO A 109 4.44 -8.66 13.05
N TRP A 110 5.47 -7.91 13.47
CA TRP A 110 5.51 -7.19 14.75
C TRP A 110 5.14 -5.71 14.65
N GLY A 111 4.75 -5.24 13.46
CA GLY A 111 4.12 -3.93 13.26
C GLY A 111 5.05 -2.81 12.81
N ASP A 112 6.33 -3.07 12.59
CA ASP A 112 7.19 -2.12 11.87
C ASP A 112 6.77 -2.06 10.39
N SER A 113 6.78 -0.86 9.82
CA SER A 113 6.47 -0.63 8.41
C SER A 113 7.28 0.53 7.81
N TRP A 114 7.45 0.47 6.50
CA TRP A 114 8.19 1.43 5.70
C TRP A 114 7.47 1.73 4.40
N VAL A 115 7.54 2.99 3.98
CA VAL A 115 7.11 3.43 2.65
C VAL A 115 8.35 3.94 1.94
N ILE A 116 8.70 3.28 0.84
CA ILE A 116 9.91 3.56 0.07
C ILE A 116 9.47 4.21 -1.24
N ILE A 117 10.01 5.38 -1.55
CA ILE A 117 9.64 6.15 -2.74
C ILE A 117 10.80 6.18 -3.70
N ASN A 118 10.53 5.76 -4.94
CA ASN A 118 11.46 5.81 -6.05
C ASN A 118 11.73 7.29 -6.43
N PRO A 119 12.94 7.67 -6.89
CA PRO A 119 13.23 9.04 -7.33
C PRO A 119 12.22 9.60 -8.35
N TYR A 120 11.64 8.76 -9.20
CA TYR A 120 10.65 9.18 -10.22
C TYR A 120 9.21 9.17 -9.70
N GLY A 121 8.94 8.53 -8.57
CA GLY A 121 7.61 8.44 -7.96
C GLY A 121 7.29 9.54 -6.97
N ARG A 122 8.13 10.56 -6.88
CA ARG A 122 7.98 11.61 -5.87
C ARG A 122 6.87 12.59 -6.23
N ASN A 123 5.68 12.35 -5.70
CA ASN A 123 4.56 13.28 -5.72
C ASN A 123 3.53 12.90 -4.63
N PRO A 124 2.59 13.80 -4.29
CA PRO A 124 1.54 13.51 -3.30
C PRO A 124 0.66 12.30 -3.64
N ASP A 125 0.48 11.95 -4.92
CA ASP A 125 -0.42 10.89 -5.34
C ASP A 125 0.15 9.50 -5.03
N VAL A 126 1.41 9.28 -5.40
CA VAL A 126 2.16 8.05 -5.05
C VAL A 126 2.30 7.93 -3.53
N LEU A 127 2.65 9.03 -2.86
CA LEU A 127 2.73 9.03 -1.39
C LEU A 127 1.40 8.67 -0.73
N ALA A 128 0.27 9.18 -1.26
CA ALA A 128 -1.05 8.85 -0.74
C ALA A 128 -1.39 7.37 -1.00
N HIS A 129 -1.06 6.84 -2.18
CA HIS A 129 -1.24 5.44 -2.53
C HIS A 129 -0.50 4.53 -1.54
N GLU A 130 0.81 4.72 -1.39
CA GLU A 130 1.64 3.90 -0.50
C GLU A 130 1.25 4.04 0.98
N LEU A 131 1.00 5.25 1.45
CA LEU A 131 0.53 5.46 2.82
C LEU A 131 -0.85 4.82 3.06
N CYS A 132 -1.69 4.66 2.03
CA CYS A 132 -2.97 3.96 2.16
C CYS A 132 -2.78 2.49 2.54
N HIS A 133 -1.82 1.82 1.90
CA HIS A 133 -1.45 0.45 2.25
C HIS A 133 -0.96 0.35 3.70
N ASP A 134 -0.08 1.27 4.13
CA ASP A 134 0.39 1.31 5.53
C ASP A 134 -0.75 1.58 6.52
N GLU A 135 -1.70 2.43 6.17
CA GLU A 135 -2.86 2.75 7.02
C GLU A 135 -3.78 1.53 7.19
N LEU A 136 -4.07 0.81 6.10
CA LEU A 136 -4.84 -0.43 6.14
C LEU A 136 -4.11 -1.51 6.95
N PHE A 137 -2.81 -1.68 6.70
CA PHE A 137 -1.92 -2.56 7.46
C PHE A 137 -1.93 -2.22 8.96
N THR A 138 -1.80 -0.95 9.32
CA THR A 138 -1.77 -0.49 10.71
C THR A 138 -3.10 -0.75 11.42
N ARG A 139 -4.22 -0.61 10.71
CA ARG A 139 -5.56 -0.85 11.27
C ARG A 139 -5.85 -2.33 11.51
N LEU A 140 -5.37 -3.22 10.65
CA LEU A 140 -5.70 -4.64 10.69
C LEU A 140 -4.62 -5.52 11.32
N GLY A 141 -3.37 -5.09 11.23
CA GLY A 141 -2.18 -5.87 11.53
C GLY A 141 -1.79 -6.83 10.40
N TRP A 142 -0.50 -7.17 10.34
CA TRP A 142 0.12 -7.97 9.28
C TRP A 142 -0.67 -9.23 8.90
N LEU A 143 -1.04 -10.03 9.91
CA LEU A 143 -1.68 -11.33 9.67
C LEU A 143 -3.04 -11.20 8.98
N LYS A 144 -3.86 -10.22 9.37
CA LYS A 144 -5.19 -10.02 8.79
C LYS A 144 -5.09 -9.42 7.39
N THR A 145 -4.22 -8.42 7.22
CA THR A 145 -3.95 -7.83 5.90
C THR A 145 -3.51 -8.89 4.89
N GLN A 146 -2.57 -9.76 5.26
CA GLN A 146 -2.04 -10.78 4.35
C GLN A 146 -2.99 -11.96 4.06
N ARG A 147 -3.92 -12.27 4.99
CA ARG A 147 -4.76 -13.48 4.87
C ARG A 147 -6.22 -13.23 4.51
N GLN A 148 -6.75 -12.05 4.85
CA GLN A 148 -8.17 -11.77 4.70
C GLN A 148 -8.47 -10.69 3.67
N ILE A 149 -7.52 -9.78 3.40
CA ILE A 149 -7.76 -8.67 2.49
C ILE A 149 -7.34 -9.09 1.08
N PRO A 150 -8.27 -9.12 0.11
CA PRO A 150 -7.93 -9.38 -1.28
C PRO A 150 -7.05 -8.28 -1.86
N GLN A 151 -6.10 -8.62 -2.73
CA GLN A 151 -5.22 -7.64 -3.36
C GLN A 151 -5.99 -6.59 -4.16
N TRP A 152 -7.06 -6.98 -4.88
CA TRP A 152 -7.92 -6.02 -5.58
C TRP A 152 -8.51 -4.96 -4.65
N PHE A 153 -8.83 -5.31 -3.40
CA PHE A 153 -9.37 -4.34 -2.45
C PHE A 153 -8.25 -3.44 -1.92
N ASN A 154 -7.08 -4.00 -1.62
CA ASN A 154 -5.93 -3.24 -1.14
C ASN A 154 -5.48 -2.17 -2.16
N GLU A 155 -5.29 -2.57 -3.43
CA GLU A 155 -4.94 -1.64 -4.52
C GLU A 155 -6.08 -0.70 -4.87
N GLY A 156 -7.31 -1.21 -4.98
CA GLY A 156 -8.48 -0.39 -5.28
C GLY A 156 -8.74 0.68 -4.22
N LEU A 157 -8.45 0.41 -2.95
CA LEU A 157 -8.56 1.38 -1.87
C LEU A 157 -7.48 2.47 -1.96
N ALA A 158 -6.25 2.11 -2.28
CA ALA A 158 -5.16 3.07 -2.48
C ALA A 158 -5.47 4.01 -3.67
N LEU A 159 -6.07 3.46 -4.74
CA LEU A 159 -6.57 4.22 -5.87
C LEU A 159 -7.69 5.21 -5.53
N MET A 160 -8.30 5.19 -4.33
CA MET A 160 -9.32 6.18 -3.93
C MET A 160 -8.72 7.52 -3.53
N ILE A 161 -7.40 7.59 -3.33
CA ILE A 161 -6.67 8.80 -2.95
C ILE A 161 -5.45 9.09 -3.82
N ASP A 162 -5.20 8.23 -4.81
CA ASP A 162 -4.34 8.49 -5.96
C ASP A 162 -5.11 9.31 -7.00
N GLN A 163 -4.49 10.37 -7.53
CA GLN A 163 -5.07 11.25 -8.56
C GLN A 163 -4.40 11.13 -9.93
N ARG A 164 -3.47 10.20 -10.11
CA ARG A 164 -2.81 9.95 -11.41
C ARG A 164 -3.77 9.37 -12.46
N PHE A 165 -4.79 8.64 -12.00
CA PHE A 165 -5.77 7.95 -12.83
C PHE A 165 -7.15 8.62 -12.84
N THR A 166 -7.36 9.62 -12.00
CA THR A 166 -8.68 10.23 -11.84
C THR A 166 -8.59 11.63 -11.26
N SER A 167 -9.37 12.55 -11.82
CA SER A 167 -9.52 13.92 -11.33
C SER A 167 -10.62 14.04 -10.26
N ALA A 168 -11.54 13.09 -10.23
CA ALA A 168 -12.64 13.05 -9.29
C ALA A 168 -12.17 12.81 -7.85
N THR A 169 -12.90 13.40 -6.89
CA THR A 169 -12.60 13.28 -5.44
C THR A 169 -13.70 12.57 -4.65
N ASP A 170 -14.90 12.47 -5.22
CA ASP A 170 -16.00 11.66 -4.72
C ASP A 170 -16.03 10.26 -5.36
N SER A 171 -16.73 9.33 -4.71
CA SER A 171 -16.76 7.93 -5.15
C SER A 171 -17.48 7.73 -6.48
N LEU A 172 -18.48 8.57 -6.82
CA LEU A 172 -19.27 8.40 -8.04
C LEU A 172 -18.47 8.84 -9.26
N GLY A 173 -17.88 10.04 -9.22
CA GLY A 173 -17.00 10.50 -10.30
C GLY A 173 -15.81 9.57 -10.51
N ARG A 174 -15.23 9.03 -9.43
CA ARG A 174 -14.17 8.01 -9.52
C ARG A 174 -14.66 6.74 -10.20
N TYR A 175 -15.86 6.27 -9.87
CA TYR A 175 -16.43 5.08 -10.53
C TYR A 175 -16.57 5.30 -12.04
N ASP A 176 -17.09 6.46 -12.45
CA ASP A 176 -17.27 6.77 -13.87
C ASP A 176 -15.92 6.82 -14.60
N GLU A 177 -14.93 7.55 -14.08
CA GLU A 177 -13.60 7.65 -14.70
C GLU A 177 -12.85 6.30 -14.72
N PHE A 178 -12.88 5.52 -13.64
CA PHE A 178 -12.32 4.16 -13.64
C PHE A 178 -13.07 3.23 -14.58
N HIS A 179 -14.37 3.41 -14.76
CA HIS A 179 -15.15 2.62 -15.71
C HIS A 179 -14.73 2.90 -17.15
N ASP A 180 -14.51 4.15 -17.51
CA ASP A 180 -14.04 4.55 -18.83
C ASP A 180 -12.64 3.98 -19.13
N HIS A 181 -11.70 4.14 -18.18
CA HIS A 181 -10.37 3.54 -18.31
C HIS A 181 -10.42 2.00 -18.37
N TRP A 182 -11.30 1.37 -17.58
CA TRP A 182 -11.51 -0.07 -17.64
C TRP A 182 -12.06 -0.52 -18.99
N LEU A 183 -12.99 0.23 -19.60
CA LEU A 183 -13.51 -0.07 -20.93
C LEU A 183 -12.42 0.03 -22.01
N GLU A 184 -11.56 1.04 -21.93
CA GLU A 184 -10.41 1.18 -22.84
C GLU A 184 -9.44 0.00 -22.68
N GLN A 185 -9.01 -0.28 -21.44
CA GLN A 185 -8.03 -1.32 -21.13
C GLN A 185 -8.54 -2.74 -21.38
N SER A 186 -9.85 -2.97 -21.25
CA SER A 186 -10.51 -4.24 -21.57
C SER A 186 -10.83 -4.42 -23.06
N HIS A 187 -10.48 -3.44 -23.90
CA HIS A 187 -10.86 -3.38 -25.31
C HIS A 187 -12.37 -3.52 -25.54
N GLY A 188 -13.16 -2.81 -24.73
CA GLY A 188 -14.62 -2.90 -24.75
C GLY A 188 -15.11 -4.25 -24.24
N GLN A 189 -14.54 -4.73 -23.12
CA GLN A 189 -14.91 -5.99 -22.45
C GLN A 189 -14.51 -7.27 -23.19
N GLN A 190 -13.59 -7.19 -24.15
CA GLN A 190 -13.02 -8.39 -24.79
C GLN A 190 -12.10 -9.16 -23.83
N ILE A 191 -11.44 -8.44 -22.93
CA ILE A 191 -10.59 -9.00 -21.87
C ILE A 191 -11.13 -8.53 -20.53
N VAL A 192 -11.54 -9.45 -19.67
CA VAL A 192 -12.11 -9.14 -18.35
C VAL A 192 -11.37 -9.95 -17.29
N LEU A 193 -10.89 -9.24 -16.26
CA LEU A 193 -10.35 -9.84 -15.05
C LEU A 193 -11.45 -9.86 -13.98
N LYS A 194 -11.71 -11.03 -13.38
CA LYS A 194 -12.64 -11.14 -12.25
C LYS A 194 -11.91 -10.85 -10.95
N LEU A 195 -12.63 -10.34 -9.95
CA LEU A 195 -12.05 -10.05 -8.63
C LEU A 195 -11.45 -11.30 -7.96
N ASP A 196 -12.04 -12.47 -8.18
CA ASP A 196 -11.50 -13.75 -7.69
C ASP A 196 -10.12 -14.09 -8.27
N GLU A 197 -9.80 -13.59 -9.46
CA GLU A 197 -8.51 -13.75 -10.13
C GLU A 197 -7.50 -12.68 -9.70
N LEU A 198 -7.87 -11.80 -8.75
CA LEU A 198 -7.08 -10.67 -8.29
C LEU A 198 -6.96 -10.66 -6.76
N LYS A 199 -7.09 -11.82 -6.11
CA LYS A 199 -7.09 -11.94 -4.65
C LYS A 199 -5.70 -11.93 -4.03
N SER A 200 -4.67 -12.36 -4.75
CA SER A 200 -3.30 -12.42 -4.25
C SER A 200 -2.37 -11.45 -4.99
N MET A 201 -1.25 -11.06 -4.36
CA MET A 201 -0.22 -10.24 -5.01
C MET A 201 0.28 -10.87 -6.33
N PRO A 202 0.68 -12.15 -6.39
CA PRO A 202 1.08 -12.77 -7.65
C PRO A 202 0.01 -12.73 -8.74
N ASP A 203 -1.27 -12.96 -8.38
CA ASP A 203 -2.34 -12.95 -9.39
C ASP A 203 -2.59 -11.54 -9.93
N PHE A 204 -2.51 -10.53 -9.05
CA PHE A 204 -2.70 -9.12 -9.39
C PHE A 204 -1.58 -8.59 -10.30
N PHE A 205 -0.32 -8.86 -9.94
CA PHE A 205 0.86 -8.32 -10.63
C PHE A 205 1.40 -9.22 -11.75
N SER A 206 0.73 -10.34 -12.07
CA SER A 206 1.16 -11.22 -13.16
C SER A 206 0.83 -10.66 -14.56
N GLY A 207 1.60 -11.10 -15.55
CA GLY A 207 1.39 -10.76 -16.95
C GLY A 207 2.18 -9.53 -17.41
N ASP A 208 1.71 -8.87 -18.45
CA ASP A 208 2.30 -7.64 -18.98
C ASP A 208 1.72 -6.39 -18.30
N GLU A 209 2.34 -5.24 -18.56
CA GLU A 209 1.90 -3.94 -18.03
C GLU A 209 0.42 -3.65 -18.33
N ASN A 210 -0.09 -4.09 -19.49
CA ASN A 210 -1.48 -3.89 -19.86
C ASN A 210 -2.44 -4.71 -18.99
N ARG A 211 -2.11 -5.97 -18.68
CA ARG A 211 -2.89 -6.79 -17.76
C ARG A 211 -2.85 -6.21 -16.34
N VAL A 212 -1.69 -5.77 -15.88
CA VAL A 212 -1.54 -5.15 -14.55
C VAL A 212 -2.35 -3.85 -14.47
N MET A 213 -2.32 -3.02 -15.52
CA MET A 213 -3.17 -1.82 -15.60
C MET A 213 -4.66 -2.20 -15.58
N LEU A 214 -5.07 -3.26 -16.29
CA LEU A 214 -6.45 -3.74 -16.26
C LEU A 214 -6.85 -4.21 -14.85
N ALA A 215 -5.94 -4.83 -14.10
CA ALA A 215 -6.17 -5.22 -12.70
C ALA A 215 -6.40 -3.99 -11.81
N TYR A 216 -5.58 -2.95 -11.94
CA TYR A 216 -5.78 -1.66 -11.26
C TYR A 216 -7.12 -1.03 -11.61
N MET A 217 -7.48 -0.94 -12.90
CA MET A 217 -8.76 -0.35 -13.30
C MET A 217 -9.96 -1.18 -12.81
N THR A 218 -9.84 -2.51 -12.81
CA THR A 218 -10.87 -3.42 -12.27
C THR A 218 -11.06 -3.20 -10.77
N ALA A 219 -9.96 -3.10 -10.02
CA ALA A 219 -9.95 -2.85 -8.58
C ALA A 219 -10.50 -1.46 -8.22
N GLY A 220 -10.00 -0.40 -8.87
CA GLY A 220 -10.43 0.98 -8.65
C GLY A 220 -11.92 1.15 -8.96
N ARG A 221 -12.39 0.55 -10.06
CA ARG A 221 -13.83 0.52 -10.42
C ARG A 221 -14.68 -0.19 -9.38
N GLU A 222 -14.26 -1.35 -8.88
CA GLU A 222 -15.04 -2.08 -7.86
C GLU A 222 -15.10 -1.33 -6.53
N VAL A 223 -13.96 -0.83 -6.03
CA VAL A 223 -13.91 -0.15 -4.73
C VAL A 223 -14.67 1.17 -4.77
N SER A 224 -14.53 1.95 -5.85
CA SER A 224 -15.31 3.18 -6.04
C SER A 224 -16.81 2.88 -6.09
N ARG A 225 -17.24 1.88 -6.87
CA ARG A 225 -18.63 1.40 -6.93
C ARG A 225 -19.16 1.01 -5.55
N TRP A 226 -18.40 0.25 -4.77
CA TRP A 226 -18.83 -0.16 -3.44
C TRP A 226 -18.95 1.06 -2.50
N LEU A 227 -17.99 1.98 -2.56
CA LEU A 227 -18.02 3.22 -1.78
C LEU A 227 -19.13 4.19 -2.18
N THR A 228 -19.68 4.13 -3.41
CA THR A 228 -20.90 4.91 -3.74
C THR A 228 -22.12 4.41 -2.95
N LEU A 229 -22.16 3.10 -2.64
CA LEU A 229 -23.27 2.48 -1.91
C LEU A 229 -23.11 2.65 -0.40
N VAL A 230 -21.98 2.25 0.15
CA VAL A 230 -21.80 2.17 1.62
C VAL A 230 -21.17 3.43 2.23
N GLY A 231 -20.63 4.31 1.38
CA GLY A 231 -19.88 5.50 1.80
C GLY A 231 -18.59 5.17 2.55
N ARG A 232 -17.84 6.22 2.91
CA ARG A 232 -16.61 6.07 3.73
C ARG A 232 -16.89 5.52 5.13
N GLN A 233 -18.10 5.70 5.66
CA GLN A 233 -18.53 5.08 6.93
C GLN A 233 -18.58 3.55 6.81
N GLY A 234 -19.04 3.03 5.67
CA GLY A 234 -19.00 1.60 5.36
C GLY A 234 -17.57 1.03 5.39
N LEU A 235 -16.61 1.73 4.79
CA LEU A 235 -15.18 1.36 4.85
C LEU A 235 -14.68 1.24 6.31
N VAL A 236 -14.98 2.23 7.15
CA VAL A 236 -14.59 2.21 8.56
C VAL A 236 -15.21 1.01 9.28
N LYS A 237 -16.51 0.77 9.09
CA LYS A 237 -17.22 -0.39 9.67
C LYS A 237 -16.64 -1.73 9.20
N LEU A 238 -16.30 -1.84 7.92
CA LEU A 238 -15.68 -3.04 7.35
C LEU A 238 -14.37 -3.37 8.08
N VAL A 239 -13.48 -2.39 8.15
CA VAL A 239 -12.15 -2.58 8.75
C VAL A 239 -12.25 -2.85 10.26
N GLU A 240 -13.16 -2.19 10.97
CA GLU A 240 -13.41 -2.47 12.39
C GLU A 240 -13.94 -3.89 12.64
N ALA A 241 -14.85 -4.38 11.78
CA ALA A 241 -15.39 -5.73 11.89
C ALA A 241 -14.30 -6.79 11.61
N VAL A 242 -13.52 -6.60 10.55
CA VAL A 242 -12.38 -7.49 10.23
C VAL A 242 -11.33 -7.44 11.34
N GLN A 243 -11.05 -6.26 11.90
CA GLN A 243 -10.15 -6.11 13.04
C GLN A 243 -10.64 -6.93 14.25
N LYS A 244 -11.96 -7.00 14.50
CA LYS A 244 -12.60 -7.80 15.56
C LYS A 244 -12.64 -9.29 15.27
N GLY A 245 -12.32 -9.71 14.05
CA GLY A 245 -12.19 -11.11 13.64
C GLY A 245 -13.28 -11.62 12.71
N ASP A 246 -14.19 -10.75 12.24
CA ASP A 246 -15.15 -11.11 11.20
C ASP A 246 -14.42 -11.33 9.86
N ASP A 247 -14.96 -12.21 9.02
CA ASP A 247 -14.44 -12.48 7.68
C ASP A 247 -14.70 -11.29 6.72
N PHE A 248 -13.68 -10.89 5.97
CA PHE A 248 -13.74 -9.74 5.06
C PHE A 248 -14.90 -9.85 4.06
N GLU A 249 -15.00 -10.97 3.33
CA GLU A 249 -15.98 -11.14 2.24
C GLU A 249 -17.41 -11.09 2.80
N THR A 250 -17.62 -11.76 3.93
CA THR A 250 -18.90 -11.79 4.63
C THR A 250 -19.34 -10.37 5.04
N VAL A 251 -18.44 -9.57 5.62
CA VAL A 251 -18.76 -8.20 6.03
C VAL A 251 -18.95 -7.28 4.83
N TYR A 252 -18.09 -7.40 3.81
CA TYR A 252 -18.14 -6.60 2.60
C TYR A 252 -19.51 -6.72 1.91
N GLN A 253 -19.98 -7.96 1.72
CA GLN A 253 -21.29 -8.26 1.14
C GLN A 253 -22.46 -7.83 2.04
N ARG A 254 -22.35 -8.06 3.37
CA ARG A 254 -23.38 -7.63 4.32
C ARG A 254 -23.60 -6.11 4.25
N LEU A 255 -22.53 -5.32 4.35
CA LEU A 255 -22.64 -3.86 4.32
C LEU A 255 -23.23 -3.35 3.00
N GLU A 256 -22.87 -3.97 1.88
CA GLU A 256 -23.45 -3.65 0.58
C GLU A 256 -24.96 -3.94 0.53
N ASN A 257 -25.39 -5.10 1.03
CA ASN A 257 -26.81 -5.48 1.05
C ASN A 257 -27.64 -4.60 1.98
N GLU A 258 -27.09 -4.22 3.13
CA GLU A 258 -27.72 -3.27 4.06
C GLU A 258 -27.91 -1.89 3.39
N ALA A 259 -26.91 -1.41 2.66
CA ALA A 259 -27.00 -0.14 1.93
C ALA A 259 -28.06 -0.16 0.81
N LYS A 260 -28.21 -1.29 0.10
CA LYS A 260 -29.22 -1.45 -0.96
C LYS A 260 -30.66 -1.56 -0.45
N THR A 261 -30.85 -2.03 0.78
CA THR A 261 -32.18 -2.29 1.37
C THR A 261 -32.65 -1.19 2.31
N GLY A 262 -31.72 -0.38 2.83
CA GLY A 262 -32.00 0.73 3.76
C GLY A 262 -32.03 2.13 3.14
N GLY A 263 -31.90 2.26 1.81
CA GLY A 263 -32.07 3.52 1.06
C GLY A 263 -33.40 3.56 0.33
#